data_AF-A0A925FAY1-F1
#
_entry.id   AF-A0A925FAY1-F1
#
_cell.length_a   1.000
_cell.length_b   1.000
_cell.length_c   1.000
_cell.angle_alpha   90.00
_cell.angle_beta   90.00
_cell.angle_gamma   90.00
#
_symmetry.space_group_name_H-M   'P 1'
#
loop_
_entity.id
_entity.type
_entity.pdbx_description
1 polymer ?
#
loop_
_entity_poly.entity_id
_entity_poly.type
_entity_poly.pdbx_seq_one_letter_code
_entity_poly.pdbx_strand_id
1 'polypeptide(L)'
;MNPNRRSFLDLSAVLTGYSATDLEGTGLVDDYQALLEGQVGPTVTALLYSTARRVLGHASEPARAHAMRVEILASPTLWPICTMLIQVWYTGAWTNLSAAWYAFVGEQPPKGVTPGASHVPSAQSYELQLSYRGAGAHPPGARPTGHGGWSIPPVFGDAIPPSTEDVL
;
A
#
# COMPACT_ATOMS: atom_id res chain seq x y z
N MET A 1 2.38 5.65 19.77
CA MET A 1 2.95 5.09 18.53
C MET A 1 2.37 3.69 18.34
N ASN A 2 1.73 3.40 17.21
CA ASN A 2 1.15 2.07 16.96
C ASN A 2 2.29 1.02 16.94
N PRO A 3 2.24 -0.04 17.76
CA PRO A 3 3.34 -1.00 17.89
C PRO A 3 3.67 -1.74 16.59
N ASN A 4 2.71 -1.84 15.66
CA ASN A 4 2.89 -2.52 14.38
C ASN A 4 3.33 -1.59 13.24
N ARG A 5 3.44 -0.27 13.47
CA ARG A 5 3.70 0.71 12.42
C ARG A 5 4.94 0.38 11.59
N ARG A 6 6.04 0.00 12.25
CA ARG A 6 7.27 -0.39 11.56
C ARG A 6 7.08 -1.63 10.68
N SER A 7 6.39 -2.65 11.20
CA SER A 7 6.08 -3.87 10.44
C SER A 7 5.16 -3.59 9.24
N PHE A 8 4.19 -2.70 9.40
CA PHE A 8 3.32 -2.24 8.31
C PHE A 8 4.10 -1.52 7.22
N LEU A 9 5.00 -0.62 7.61
CA LEU A 9 5.82 0.15 6.69
C LEU A 9 6.81 -0.73 5.93
N ASP A 10 7.52 -1.62 6.63
CA ASP A 10 8.48 -2.55 6.00
C ASP A 10 7.78 -3.51 5.04
N LEU A 11 6.59 -4.02 5.39
CA LEU A 11 5.79 -4.84 4.50
C LEU A 11 5.31 -4.05 3.28
N SER A 12 4.79 -2.84 3.47
CA SER A 12 4.33 -1.97 2.38
C SER A 12 5.45 -1.64 1.40
N ALA A 13 6.65 -1.36 1.90
CA ALA A 13 7.83 -1.09 1.07
C ALA A 13 8.16 -2.28 0.15
N VAL A 14 8.15 -3.50 0.70
CA VAL A 14 8.40 -4.71 -0.10
C VAL A 14 7.27 -4.98 -1.11
N LEU A 15 6.02 -4.78 -0.72
CA LEU A 15 4.86 -5.03 -1.61
C LEU A 15 4.75 -4.03 -2.77
N THR A 16 5.21 -2.80 -2.57
CA THR A 16 5.10 -1.71 -3.57
C THR A 16 6.40 -1.44 -4.32
N GLY A 17 7.54 -1.89 -3.80
CA GLY A 17 8.87 -1.56 -4.35
C GLY A 17 9.33 -0.13 -4.06
N TYR A 18 8.55 0.68 -3.34
CA TYR A 18 8.97 2.00 -2.85
C TYR A 18 9.72 1.89 -1.54
N SER A 19 10.61 2.85 -1.24
CA SER A 19 11.31 2.86 0.04
C SER A 19 10.37 3.19 1.21
N ALA A 20 10.73 2.76 2.42
CA ALA A 20 9.99 3.12 3.62
C ALA A 20 9.88 4.65 3.79
N THR A 21 10.95 5.39 3.47
CA THR A 21 10.97 6.85 3.51
C THR A 21 10.01 7.46 2.49
N ASP A 22 9.93 6.90 1.27
CA ASP A 22 8.99 7.36 0.24
C ASP A 22 7.54 7.20 0.69
N LEU A 23 7.23 6.06 1.31
CA LEU A 23 5.89 5.78 1.83
C LEU A 23 5.57 6.68 3.04
N GLU A 24 6.52 6.92 3.94
CA GLU A 24 6.35 7.88 5.04
C GLU A 24 6.10 9.30 4.55
N GLY A 25 6.79 9.72 3.50
CA GLY A 25 6.61 11.04 2.87
C GLY A 25 5.20 11.29 2.34
N THR A 26 4.39 10.23 2.13
CA THR A 26 2.98 10.39 1.76
C THR A 26 2.09 10.84 2.92
N GLY A 27 2.54 10.67 4.17
CA GLY A 27 1.70 10.88 5.35
C GLY A 27 0.53 9.89 5.52
N LEU A 28 0.36 8.91 4.63
CA LEU A 28 -0.78 7.97 4.63
C LEU A 28 -0.54 6.69 5.43
N VAL A 29 0.68 6.49 5.96
CA VAL A 29 1.09 5.23 6.61
C VAL A 29 0.17 4.86 7.77
N ASP A 30 -0.13 5.80 8.66
CA ASP A 30 -0.93 5.52 9.85
C ASP A 30 -2.42 5.32 9.49
N ASP A 31 -2.93 6.06 8.52
CA ASP A 31 -4.30 5.91 8.01
C ASP A 31 -4.52 4.56 7.34
N TYR A 32 -3.60 4.14 6.47
CA TYR A 32 -3.68 2.84 5.79
C TYR A 32 -3.44 1.68 6.74
N GLN A 33 -2.60 1.87 7.75
CA GLN A 33 -2.45 0.88 8.82
C GLN A 33 -3.78 0.71 9.57
N ALA A 34 -4.39 1.81 10.03
CA ALA A 34 -5.65 1.76 10.77
C ALA A 34 -6.79 1.17 9.91
N LEU A 35 -6.85 1.54 8.63
CA LEU A 35 -7.79 0.97 7.68
C LEU A 35 -7.64 -0.55 7.56
N LEU A 36 -6.41 -1.04 7.34
CA LEU A 36 -6.14 -2.47 7.23
C LEU A 36 -6.53 -3.22 8.51
N GLU A 37 -6.06 -2.74 9.66
CA GLU A 37 -6.33 -3.36 10.97
C GLU A 37 -7.84 -3.40 11.27
N GLY A 38 -8.57 -2.34 10.92
CA GLY A 38 -10.02 -2.26 11.06
C GLY A 38 -10.80 -3.20 10.14
N GLN A 39 -10.25 -3.55 8.97
CA GLN A 39 -10.88 -4.46 8.00
C GLN A 39 -10.71 -5.94 8.39
N VAL A 40 -9.54 -6.31 8.89
CA VAL A 40 -9.19 -7.73 9.13
C VAL A 40 -9.36 -8.16 10.58
N GLY A 41 -9.49 -7.21 11.51
CA GLY A 41 -9.64 -7.48 12.93
C GLY A 41 -8.34 -7.92 13.61
N PRO A 42 -8.35 -8.05 14.95
CA PRO A 42 -7.12 -8.21 15.75
C PRO A 42 -6.41 -9.55 15.53
N THR A 43 -7.14 -10.64 15.33
CA THR A 43 -6.57 -11.99 15.14
C THR A 43 -5.74 -12.05 13.85
N VAL A 44 -6.34 -11.63 12.75
CA VAL A 44 -5.68 -11.65 11.44
C VAL A 44 -4.58 -10.59 11.37
N THR A 45 -4.77 -9.44 12.03
CA THR A 45 -3.73 -8.42 12.19
C THR A 45 -2.47 -9.00 12.87
N ALA A 46 -2.64 -9.72 13.98
CA ALA A 46 -1.52 -10.34 14.68
C ALA A 46 -0.81 -11.39 13.81
N LEU A 47 -1.57 -12.20 13.06
CA LEU A 47 -1.03 -13.17 12.11
C LEU A 47 -0.22 -12.49 10.99
N LEU A 48 -0.77 -11.44 10.38
CA LEU A 48 -0.12 -10.71 9.30
C LEU A 48 1.23 -10.15 9.76
N TYR A 49 1.25 -9.39 10.85
CA TYR A 49 2.48 -8.73 11.29
C TYR A 49 3.50 -9.69 11.89
N SER A 50 3.08 -10.75 12.57
CA SER A 50 4.02 -11.79 13.03
C SER A 50 4.66 -12.53 11.85
N THR A 51 3.89 -12.85 10.82
CA THR A 51 4.40 -13.45 9.58
C THR A 51 5.32 -12.50 8.83
N ALA A 52 4.92 -11.24 8.66
CA ALA A 52 5.75 -10.22 8.01
C ALA A 52 7.10 -10.04 8.72
N ARG A 53 7.12 -9.91 10.06
CA ARG A 53 8.38 -9.81 10.82
C ARG A 53 9.28 -11.03 10.63
N ARG A 54 8.71 -12.23 10.60
CA ARG A 54 9.47 -13.47 10.40
C ARG A 54 10.06 -13.53 8.99
N VAL A 55 9.25 -13.26 7.96
CA VAL A 55 9.67 -13.24 6.56
C VAL A 55 10.74 -12.18 6.31
N LEU A 56 10.52 -10.95 6.78
CA LEU A 56 11.43 -9.83 6.55
C LEU A 56 12.69 -9.90 7.43
N GLY A 57 12.66 -10.68 8.51
CA GLY A 57 13.81 -10.92 9.40
C GLY A 57 14.88 -11.85 8.84
N HIS A 58 14.66 -12.53 7.71
CA HIS A 58 15.71 -13.35 7.10
C HIS A 58 16.89 -12.48 6.64
N ALA A 59 18.12 -12.93 6.90
CA ALA A 59 19.33 -12.14 6.66
C ALA A 59 19.64 -11.93 5.17
N SER A 60 19.40 -12.95 4.33
CA SER A 60 19.68 -12.89 2.89
C SER A 60 18.43 -12.58 2.07
N GLU A 61 18.62 -11.87 0.97
CA GLU A 61 17.54 -11.56 0.03
C GLU A 61 16.88 -12.83 -0.55
N PRO A 62 17.63 -13.87 -0.97
CA PRO A 62 17.01 -15.09 -1.50
C PRO A 62 16.13 -15.82 -0.46
N ALA A 63 16.54 -15.82 0.81
CA ALA A 63 15.76 -16.43 1.89
C ALA A 63 14.48 -15.62 2.16
N ARG A 64 14.57 -14.28 2.21
CA ARG A 64 13.39 -13.41 2.32
C ARG A 64 12.43 -13.62 1.16
N ALA A 65 12.93 -13.65 -0.07
CA ALA A 65 12.11 -13.84 -1.27
C ALA A 65 11.43 -15.21 -1.28
N HIS A 66 12.12 -16.27 -0.86
CA HIS A 66 11.53 -17.60 -0.70
C HIS A 66 10.43 -17.60 0.37
N ALA A 67 10.70 -17.07 1.57
CA ALA A 67 9.75 -16.99 2.67
C ALA A 67 8.50 -16.15 2.29
N MET A 68 8.70 -15.02 1.60
CA MET A 68 7.60 -14.20 1.07
C MET A 68 6.69 -15.01 0.14
N ARG A 69 7.26 -15.80 -0.77
CA ARG A 69 6.49 -16.65 -1.69
C ARG A 69 5.66 -17.71 -0.97
N VAL A 70 6.26 -18.42 -0.02
CA VAL A 70 5.62 -19.60 0.58
C VAL A 70 4.70 -19.25 1.77
N GLU A 71 4.92 -18.13 2.44
CA GLU A 71 4.18 -17.80 3.66
C GLU A 71 3.15 -16.68 3.49
N ILE A 72 3.41 -15.72 2.59
CA ILE A 72 2.51 -14.58 2.36
C ILE A 72 1.77 -14.76 1.04
N LEU A 73 2.48 -14.88 -0.08
CA LEU A 73 1.87 -14.97 -1.41
C LEU A 73 1.03 -16.25 -1.60
N ALA A 74 1.49 -17.39 -1.06
CA ALA A 74 0.75 -18.65 -1.13
C ALA A 74 -0.39 -18.75 -0.08
N SER A 75 -0.48 -17.80 0.87
CA SER A 75 -1.46 -17.87 1.95
C SER A 75 -2.84 -17.38 1.49
N PRO A 76 -3.88 -18.22 1.52
CA PRO A 76 -5.25 -17.78 1.20
C PRO A 76 -5.80 -16.77 2.22
N THR A 77 -5.21 -16.71 3.42
CA THR A 77 -5.55 -15.71 4.44
C THR A 77 -4.87 -14.38 4.18
N LEU A 78 -3.55 -14.38 3.95
CA LEU A 78 -2.73 -13.16 3.94
C LEU A 78 -2.63 -12.49 2.56
N TRP A 79 -2.58 -13.27 1.49
CA TRP A 79 -2.40 -12.71 0.15
C TRP A 79 -3.53 -11.77 -0.28
N PRO A 80 -4.82 -12.08 -0.04
CA PRO A 80 -5.90 -11.15 -0.35
C PRO A 80 -5.75 -9.79 0.34
N ILE A 81 -5.31 -9.77 1.61
CA ILE A 81 -5.05 -8.54 2.36
C ILE A 81 -3.92 -7.74 1.71
N CYS A 82 -2.81 -8.41 1.40
CA CYS A 82 -1.65 -7.77 0.77
C CYS A 82 -2.01 -7.19 -0.61
N THR A 83 -2.89 -7.87 -1.34
CA THR A 83 -3.38 -7.38 -2.64
C THR A 83 -4.20 -6.10 -2.48
N MET A 84 -5.11 -6.04 -1.49
CA MET A 84 -5.88 -4.82 -1.21
C MET A 84 -4.98 -3.67 -0.74
N LEU A 85 -3.94 -3.99 0.04
CA LEU A 85 -2.92 -3.02 0.45
C LEU A 85 -2.11 -2.47 -0.74
N ILE A 86 -1.66 -3.33 -1.65
CA ILE A 86 -1.00 -2.88 -2.89
C ILE A 86 -1.96 -1.98 -3.67
N GLN A 87 -3.21 -2.39 -3.82
CA GLN A 87 -4.18 -1.66 -4.61
C GLN A 87 -4.44 -0.26 -4.03
N VAL A 88 -4.62 -0.10 -2.71
CA VAL A 88 -4.86 1.22 -2.13
C VAL A 88 -3.63 2.13 -2.27
N TRP A 89 -2.41 1.59 -2.12
CA TRP A 89 -1.20 2.37 -2.35
C TRP A 89 -1.12 2.91 -3.78
N TYR A 90 -1.41 2.08 -4.78
CA TYR A 90 -1.29 2.50 -6.18
C TYR A 90 -2.48 3.32 -6.70
N THR A 91 -3.67 3.11 -6.18
CA THR A 91 -4.92 3.68 -6.74
C THR A 91 -5.63 4.66 -5.81
N GLY A 92 -5.17 4.82 -4.57
CA GLY A 92 -5.84 5.63 -3.56
C GLY A 92 -7.20 5.07 -3.11
N ALA A 93 -7.64 3.95 -3.66
CA ALA A 93 -8.94 3.34 -3.41
C ALA A 93 -8.77 1.97 -2.74
N TRP A 94 -9.46 1.78 -1.62
CA TRP A 94 -9.50 0.51 -0.91
C TRP A 94 -10.69 -0.31 -1.40
N THR A 95 -10.41 -1.51 -1.90
CA THR A 95 -11.43 -2.54 -2.14
C THR A 95 -11.58 -3.40 -0.90
N ASN A 96 -12.81 -3.50 -0.38
CA ASN A 96 -13.10 -4.34 0.77
C ASN A 96 -12.89 -5.82 0.42
N LEU A 97 -12.43 -6.60 1.39
CA LEU A 97 -12.25 -8.05 1.24
C LEU A 97 -13.59 -8.73 0.86
N SER A 98 -13.50 -9.84 0.12
CA SER A 98 -14.68 -10.53 -0.39
C SER A 98 -15.44 -11.24 0.73
N ALA A 99 -16.75 -11.46 0.53
CA ALA A 99 -17.55 -12.23 1.48
C ALA A 99 -16.99 -13.67 1.66
N ALA A 100 -16.44 -14.26 0.59
CA ALA A 100 -15.80 -15.57 0.64
C ALA A 100 -14.55 -15.57 1.52
N TRP A 101 -13.75 -14.48 1.51
CA TRP A 101 -12.59 -14.36 2.38
C TRP A 101 -13.00 -14.30 3.86
N TYR A 102 -13.98 -13.45 4.21
CA TYR A 102 -14.51 -13.36 5.57
C TYR A 102 -15.03 -14.72 6.07
N ALA A 103 -15.83 -15.41 5.24
CA ALA A 103 -16.32 -16.74 5.55
C ALA A 103 -15.19 -17.77 5.74
N PHE A 104 -14.14 -17.71 4.91
CA PHE A 104 -12.98 -18.61 4.98
C PHE A 104 -12.19 -18.44 6.28
N VAL A 105 -11.98 -17.21 6.75
CA VAL A 105 -11.24 -16.93 7.99
C VAL A 105 -12.13 -17.00 9.24
N GLY A 106 -13.44 -17.20 9.09
CA GLY A 106 -14.39 -17.25 10.20
C GLY A 106 -14.70 -15.88 10.82
N GLU A 107 -14.44 -14.79 10.11
CA GLU A 107 -14.72 -13.42 10.54
C GLU A 107 -15.98 -12.88 9.87
N GLN A 108 -16.55 -11.82 10.41
CA GLN A 108 -17.61 -11.06 9.75
C GLN A 108 -17.05 -9.74 9.21
N PRO A 109 -17.59 -9.23 8.07
CA PRO A 109 -17.25 -7.88 7.63
C PRO A 109 -17.54 -6.85 8.74
N PRO A 110 -16.69 -5.83 8.92
CA PRO A 110 -16.97 -4.77 9.87
C PRO A 110 -18.31 -4.09 9.60
N LYS A 111 -18.93 -3.53 10.65
CA LYS A 111 -20.24 -2.87 10.51
C LYS A 111 -20.18 -1.75 9.47
N GLY A 112 -21.11 -1.78 8.51
CA GLY A 112 -21.21 -0.77 7.44
C GLY A 112 -20.27 -1.01 6.26
N VAL A 113 -19.49 -2.10 6.27
CA VAL A 113 -18.62 -2.49 5.15
C VAL A 113 -19.37 -3.46 4.24
N THR A 114 -19.52 -3.10 2.97
CA THR A 114 -20.01 -4.02 1.93
C THR A 114 -18.82 -4.79 1.36
N PRO A 115 -18.76 -6.13 1.47
CA PRO A 115 -17.68 -6.92 0.91
C PRO A 115 -17.50 -6.70 -0.60
N GLY A 116 -16.25 -6.57 -1.06
CA GLY A 116 -15.92 -6.32 -2.47
C GLY A 116 -16.19 -4.91 -2.98
N ALA A 117 -16.84 -4.02 -2.20
CA ALA A 117 -17.04 -2.63 -2.60
C ALA A 117 -15.74 -1.82 -2.47
N SER A 118 -15.52 -0.87 -3.38
CA SER A 118 -14.38 0.04 -3.35
C SER A 118 -14.77 1.42 -2.85
N HIS A 119 -13.88 2.08 -2.11
CA HIS A 119 -14.04 3.46 -1.67
C HIS A 119 -12.68 4.16 -1.55
N VAL A 120 -12.69 5.49 -1.62
CA VAL A 120 -11.49 6.31 -1.36
C VAL A 120 -11.47 6.66 0.13
N PRO A 121 -10.46 6.24 0.91
CA PRO A 121 -10.45 6.44 2.36
C PRO A 121 -10.34 7.92 2.78
N SER A 122 -9.62 8.73 1.98
CA SER A 122 -9.40 10.15 2.23
C SER A 122 -9.08 10.90 0.93
N ALA A 123 -9.30 12.22 0.91
CA ALA A 123 -8.89 13.04 -0.23
C ALA A 123 -7.38 12.92 -0.52
N GLN A 124 -6.56 12.87 0.53
CA GLN A 124 -5.11 12.67 0.42
C GLN A 124 -4.74 11.32 -0.24
N SER A 125 -5.56 10.28 -0.05
CA SER A 125 -5.36 8.99 -0.74
C SER A 125 -5.44 9.12 -2.26
N TYR A 126 -6.37 9.94 -2.76
CA TYR A 126 -6.48 10.22 -4.20
C TYR A 126 -5.29 11.05 -4.69
N GLU A 127 -4.85 12.03 -3.91
CA GLU A 127 -3.77 12.93 -4.33
C GLU A 127 -2.39 12.26 -4.37
N LEU A 128 -2.11 11.37 -3.42
CA LEU A 128 -0.77 10.81 -3.17
C LEU A 128 -0.64 9.35 -3.60
N GLN A 129 -1.58 8.82 -4.38
CA GLN A 129 -1.50 7.46 -4.91
C GLN A 129 -0.23 7.25 -5.76
N LEU A 130 0.40 6.08 -5.60
CA LEU A 130 1.71 5.78 -6.19
C LEU A 130 1.70 5.64 -7.72
N SER A 131 0.53 5.42 -8.34
CA SER A 131 0.44 5.37 -9.81
C SER A 131 0.78 6.72 -10.46
N TYR A 132 0.39 7.85 -9.84
CA TYR A 132 0.79 9.16 -10.35
C TYR A 132 2.29 9.36 -10.21
N ARG A 133 2.85 9.01 -9.04
CA ARG A 133 4.29 9.14 -8.79
C ARG A 133 5.14 8.28 -9.74
N GLY A 134 4.76 7.02 -9.94
CA GLY A 134 5.45 6.11 -10.84
C GLY A 134 5.36 6.52 -12.32
N ALA A 135 4.30 7.23 -12.70
CA ALA A 135 4.12 7.77 -14.04
C ALA A 135 4.75 9.17 -14.25
N GLY A 136 5.30 9.80 -13.21
CA GLY A 136 5.70 11.21 -13.25
C GLY A 136 4.53 12.16 -13.54
N ALA A 137 3.32 11.76 -13.16
CA ALA A 137 2.08 12.47 -13.41
C ALA A 137 1.52 13.11 -12.13
N HIS A 138 0.48 13.93 -12.29
CA HIS A 138 -0.23 14.56 -11.17
C HIS A 138 -1.70 14.16 -11.15
N PRO A 139 -2.32 14.10 -9.95
CA PRO A 139 -3.76 13.85 -9.80
C PRO A 139 -4.59 14.91 -10.52
N PRO A 140 -5.52 14.51 -11.41
CA PRO A 140 -6.46 15.44 -12.04
C PRO A 140 -7.21 16.28 -11.02
N GLY A 141 -7.28 17.59 -11.23
CA GLY A 141 -8.07 18.51 -10.39
C GLY A 141 -7.48 18.84 -9.01
N ALA A 142 -6.44 18.14 -8.54
CA ALA A 142 -5.80 18.42 -7.26
C ALA A 142 -4.42 19.07 -7.38
N ARG A 143 -3.65 18.72 -8.43
CA ARG A 143 -2.36 19.36 -8.74
C ARG A 143 -2.26 19.61 -10.25
N PRO A 144 -2.74 20.75 -10.75
CA PRO A 144 -2.67 21.03 -12.18
C PRO A 144 -1.21 21.12 -12.61
N THR A 145 -0.88 20.43 -13.71
CA THR A 145 0.34 20.76 -14.44
C THR A 145 0.17 22.17 -14.99
N GLY A 146 1.21 23.02 -14.86
CA GLY A 146 1.17 24.37 -15.41
C GLY A 146 0.74 24.36 -16.89
N HIS A 147 0.08 25.43 -17.34
CA HIS A 147 -0.41 25.53 -18.73
C HIS A 147 0.72 25.23 -19.73
N GLY A 148 0.45 24.33 -20.68
CA GLY A 148 1.43 23.92 -21.69
C GLY A 148 2.38 22.80 -21.26
N GLY A 149 2.29 22.29 -20.01
CA GLY A 149 3.12 21.17 -19.55
C GLY A 149 2.97 19.89 -20.38
N TRP A 150 1.80 19.70 -21.00
CA TRP A 150 1.52 18.61 -21.94
C TRP A 150 2.30 18.70 -23.28
N SER A 151 2.97 19.82 -23.55
CA SER A 151 3.83 19.97 -24.74
C SER A 151 5.25 19.43 -24.54
N ILE A 152 5.65 19.17 -23.29
CA ILE A 152 6.98 18.64 -22.95
C ILE A 152 6.94 17.12 -23.11
N PRO A 153 7.80 16.51 -23.94
CA PRO A 153 7.86 15.06 -24.08
C PRO A 153 8.17 14.38 -22.73
N PRO A 154 7.54 13.24 -22.43
CA PRO A 154 7.88 12.47 -21.24
C PRO A 154 9.31 11.95 -21.32
N VAL A 155 10.01 12.01 -20.19
CA VAL A 155 11.36 11.45 -20.06
C VAL A 155 11.25 10.08 -19.38
N PHE A 156 11.89 9.07 -19.95
CA PHE A 156 11.87 7.70 -19.42
C PHE A 156 13.25 7.30 -18.88
N GLY A 157 13.30 6.54 -17.78
CA GLY A 157 14.54 5.98 -17.20
C GLY A 157 15.38 6.96 -16.38
N ASP A 158 16.70 6.74 -16.32
CA ASP A 158 17.69 7.50 -15.50
C ASP A 158 17.84 9.00 -15.85
N ALA A 159 17.05 9.48 -16.81
CA ALA A 159 17.05 10.86 -17.28
C ALA A 159 16.04 11.77 -16.56
N ILE A 160 15.37 11.30 -15.50
CA ILE A 160 14.51 12.14 -14.64
C ILE A 160 15.43 12.98 -13.73
N PRO A 161 15.54 14.31 -13.93
CA PRO A 161 16.25 15.15 -12.98
C PRO A 161 15.49 15.19 -11.63
N PRO A 162 16.18 15.38 -10.49
CA PRO A 162 15.51 15.55 -9.20
C PRO A 162 14.51 16.70 -9.27
N SER A 163 13.35 16.53 -8.62
CA SER A 163 12.29 17.54 -8.57
C SER A 163 12.81 18.88 -8.06
N THR A 164 12.55 19.95 -8.81
CA THR A 164 13.00 21.31 -8.49
C THR A 164 12.35 21.91 -7.23
N GLU A 165 11.45 21.18 -6.56
CA GLU A 165 10.88 21.57 -5.25
C GLU A 165 11.86 21.33 -4.08
N ASP A 166 13.00 20.66 -4.30
CA ASP A 166 14.03 20.45 -3.27
C ASP A 166 15.12 21.55 -3.22
N VAL A 167 14.91 22.71 -3.86
CA VAL A 167 15.89 23.82 -3.93
C VAL A 167 15.38 25.15 -3.37
N LEU A 168 14.46 25.12 -2.38
CA LEU A 168 14.11 26.33 -1.62
C LEU A 168 14.30 26.13 -0.11
#